data_AF-A0A840MGW3-F1
#
_entry.id   AF-A0A840MGW3-F1
#
_cell.length_a   1.000
_cell.length_b   1.000
_cell.length_c   1.000
_cell.angle_alpha   90.00
_cell.angle_beta   90.00
_cell.angle_gamma   90.00
#
_symmetry.space_group_name_H-M   'P 1'
#
loop_
_entity.id
_entity.type
_entity.pdbx_description
1 polymer ?
#
loop_
_entity_poly.entity_id
_entity_poly.type
_entity_poly.pdbx_seq_one_letter_code
_entity_poly.pdbx_strand_id
1 'polypeptide(L)'
;MKTFQLALQTVLKLNDGQAAVITCTRGMVWLTESGKDIVLKCGERYQLHGKDMAVIEPLAHSTITVEHPTLLKRPSAFNGIPSPRTE
;
A
#
# COMPACT_ATOMS: atom_id res chain seq x y z
N MET A 1 5.80 0.97 6.64
CA MET A 1 4.79 2.00 6.92
C MET A 1 5.39 3.38 6.68
N LYS A 2 4.73 4.24 5.91
CA LYS A 2 5.14 5.64 5.68
C LYS A 2 3.94 6.56 5.92
N THR A 3 4.16 7.68 6.61
CA THR A 3 3.12 8.66 6.94
C THR A 3 3.25 9.89 6.04
N PHE A 4 2.12 10.42 5.57
CA PHE A 4 2.07 11.62 4.75
C PHE A 4 1.11 12.63 5.38
N GLN A 5 1.54 13.89 5.42
CA GLN A 5 0.69 15.04 5.75
C GLN A 5 0.34 15.73 4.44
N LEU A 6 -0.95 15.84 4.16
CA LEU A 6 -1.48 16.34 2.89
C LEU A 6 -2.22 17.65 3.14
N ALA A 7 -1.72 18.73 2.55
CA ALA A 7 -2.41 20.02 2.50
C ALA A 7 -3.42 20.05 1.35
N LEU A 8 -4.45 20.90 1.44
CA LEU A 8 -5.41 21.07 0.36
C LEU A 8 -4.70 21.28 -1.00
N GLN A 9 -5.28 20.72 -2.06
CA GLN A 9 -4.76 20.78 -3.44
C GLN A 9 -3.42 20.05 -3.67
N THR A 10 -2.91 19.30 -2.70
CA THR A 10 -1.77 18.40 -2.94
C THR A 10 -2.24 17.10 -3.59
N VAL A 11 -1.48 16.58 -4.55
CA VAL A 11 -1.76 15.30 -5.18
C VAL A 11 -0.64 14.32 -4.82
N LEU A 12 -0.98 13.24 -4.13
CA LEU A 12 -0.05 12.15 -3.87
C LEU A 12 -0.34 11.02 -4.87
N LYS A 13 0.69 10.65 -5.64
CA LYS A 13 0.64 9.51 -6.56
C LYS A 13 1.37 8.33 -5.93
N LEU A 14 0.72 7.19 -5.84
CA LEU A 14 1.32 5.93 -5.45
C LEU A 14 1.47 5.07 -6.71
N ASN A 15 2.71 4.93 -7.17
CA ASN A 15 3.08 4.35 -8.47
C ASN A 15 3.85 3.04 -8.36
N ASP A 16 3.71 2.33 -7.23
CA ASP A 16 4.65 1.27 -6.90
C ASP A 16 4.25 -0.12 -7.41
N GLY A 17 3.15 -0.25 -8.15
CA GLY A 17 2.67 -1.55 -8.68
C GLY A 17 2.56 -2.63 -7.61
N GLN A 18 2.35 -2.21 -6.36
CA GLN A 18 2.35 -3.03 -5.17
C GLN A 18 1.06 -2.78 -4.41
N ALA A 19 0.51 -3.85 -3.84
CA ALA A 19 -0.58 -3.72 -2.90
C ALA A 19 -0.14 -2.81 -1.74
N ALA A 20 -1.08 -2.06 -1.18
CA ALA A 20 -0.83 -1.24 -0.02
C ALA A 20 -2.12 -1.06 0.77
N VAL A 21 -2.02 -0.88 2.08
CA VAL A 21 -3.13 -0.44 2.91
C VAL A 21 -2.95 1.04 3.21
N ILE A 22 -3.96 1.82 2.85
CA ILE A 22 -4.03 3.25 3.14
C ILE A 22 -4.98 3.43 4.30
N THR A 23 -4.53 4.09 5.37
CA THR A 23 -5.38 4.49 6.48
C THR A 23 -5.44 6.00 6.57
N CYS A 24 -6.63 6.57 6.60
CA CYS A 24 -6.80 7.99 6.89
C CYS A 24 -6.82 8.17 8.42
N THR A 25 -5.79 8.78 8.98
CA THR A 25 -5.67 8.97 10.44
C THR A 25 -6.20 10.33 10.88
N ARG A 26 -6.36 11.28 9.95
CA ARG A 26 -6.96 12.59 10.19
C ARG A 26 -7.50 13.18 8.89
N GLY A 27 -8.61 13.90 8.98
CA GLY A 27 -9.20 14.61 7.85
C GLY A 27 -10.01 13.69 6.93
N MET A 28 -9.92 13.94 5.63
CA MET A 28 -10.64 13.21 4.60
C MET A 28 -9.87 13.30 3.27
N VAL A 29 -9.76 12.18 2.57
CA VAL A 29 -9.10 12.09 1.27
C VAL A 29 -10.01 11.43 0.24
N TRP A 30 -9.92 11.88 -1.00
CA TRP A 30 -10.39 11.18 -2.18
C TRP A 30 -9.25 10.34 -2.74
N LEU A 31 -9.55 9.12 -3.14
CA LEU A 31 -8.66 8.16 -3.75
C LEU A 31 -9.28 7.64 -5.04
N THR A 32 -8.49 7.57 -6.09
CA THR A 32 -8.86 6.92 -7.35
C THR A 32 -7.88 5.79 -7.67
N GLU A 33 -8.40 4.58 -7.90
CA GLU A 33 -7.65 3.39 -8.32
C GLU A 33 -8.42 2.70 -9.45
N SER A 34 -7.77 2.43 -10.59
CA SER A 34 -8.38 1.68 -11.71
C SER A 34 -9.73 2.23 -12.20
N GLY A 35 -9.94 3.54 -12.13
CA GLY A 35 -11.20 4.20 -12.49
C GLY A 35 -12.31 4.10 -11.44
N LYS A 36 -12.01 3.56 -10.26
CA LYS A 36 -12.91 3.56 -9.10
C LYS A 36 -12.52 4.67 -8.15
N ASP A 37 -13.52 5.45 -7.75
CA ASP A 37 -13.39 6.54 -6.80
C ASP A 37 -13.86 6.12 -5.39
N ILE A 38 -13.05 6.44 -4.39
CA ILE A 38 -13.27 6.11 -2.99
C ILE A 38 -12.98 7.34 -2.14
N VAL A 39 -13.89 7.69 -1.24
CA VAL A 39 -13.62 8.70 -0.20
C VAL A 39 -13.29 7.96 1.10
N LEU A 40 -12.15 8.31 1.71
CA LEU A 40 -11.73 7.81 3.01
C LEU A 40 -11.82 8.93 4.05
N LYS A 41 -12.61 8.67 5.09
CA LYS A 41 -12.73 9.50 6.28
C LYS A 41 -11.73 9.06 7.34
N CYS A 42 -11.48 9.94 8.31
CA CYS A 42 -10.69 9.61 9.49
C CYS A 42 -11.14 8.30 10.15
N GLY A 43 -10.20 7.38 10.36
CA GLY A 43 -10.41 6.05 10.92
C GLY A 43 -10.63 4.96 9.86
N GLU A 44 -10.96 5.33 8.62
CA GLU A 44 -11.22 4.38 7.54
C GLU A 44 -9.93 3.93 6.85
N ARG A 45 -10.02 2.76 6.22
CA ARG A 45 -8.91 2.08 5.54
C ARG A 45 -9.34 1.59 4.18
N TYR A 46 -8.43 1.62 3.22
CA TYR A 46 -8.61 1.04 1.88
C TYR A 46 -7.40 0.23 1.49
N GLN A 47 -7.64 -0.92 0.85
CA GLN A 47 -6.59 -1.77 0.31
C GLN A 47 -6.45 -1.50 -1.19
N LEU A 48 -5.29 -1.00 -1.59
CA LEU A 48 -4.84 -1.00 -2.98
C LEU A 48 -4.46 -2.42 -3.39
N HIS A 49 -4.88 -2.81 -4.58
CA HIS A 49 -4.64 -4.15 -5.12
C HIS A 49 -3.37 -4.24 -5.97
N GLY A 50 -2.68 -3.11 -6.17
CA GLY A 50 -1.31 -3.07 -6.70
C GLY A 50 -1.18 -3.30 -8.20
N LYS A 51 -2.27 -3.28 -8.96
CA LYS A 51 -2.21 -3.40 -10.42
C LYS A 51 -2.03 -2.06 -11.13
N ASP A 52 -2.55 -0.99 -10.55
CA ASP A 52 -2.64 0.32 -11.19
C ASP A 52 -2.14 1.45 -10.28
N MET A 53 -1.86 2.61 -10.88
CA MET A 53 -1.57 3.84 -10.17
C MET A 53 -2.76 4.23 -9.31
N ALA A 54 -2.49 4.56 -8.04
CA ALA A 54 -3.48 5.22 -7.19
C ALA A 54 -3.14 6.71 -7.06
N VAL A 55 -4.17 7.55 -7.19
CA VAL A 55 -4.09 8.99 -6.98
C VAL A 55 -4.85 9.35 -5.72
N ILE A 56 -4.25 10.15 -4.85
CA ILE A 56 -4.85 10.56 -3.57
C ILE A 56 -4.83 12.08 -3.49
N GLU A 57 -6.01 12.64 -3.22
CA GLU A 57 -6.24 14.08 -3.08
C GLU A 57 -6.93 14.37 -1.75
N PRO A 58 -6.40 15.30 -0.93
CA PRO A 58 -7.03 15.69 0.32
C PRO A 58 -8.22 16.62 0.07
N LEU A 59 -9.37 16.26 0.65
CA LEU A 59 -10.58 17.10 0.69
C LEU A 59 -10.55 18.09 1.88
N ALA A 60 -9.64 17.87 2.83
CA ALA A 60 -9.31 18.75 3.94
C ALA A 60 -7.84 18.52 4.34
N HIS A 61 -7.27 19.34 5.24
CA HIS A 61 -5.96 19.03 5.83
C HIS A 61 -5.97 17.64 6.45
N SER A 62 -5.20 16.73 5.85
CA SER A 62 -5.33 15.30 6.12
C SER A 62 -3.99 14.65 6.45
N THR A 63 -4.07 13.53 7.17
CA THR A 63 -2.92 12.67 7.45
C THR A 63 -3.29 11.25 7.06
N ILE A 64 -2.42 10.61 6.31
CA ILE A 64 -2.60 9.22 5.90
C ILE A 64 -1.35 8.41 6.25
N THR A 65 -1.55 7.12 6.51
CA THR A 65 -0.46 6.14 6.55
C THR A 65 -0.61 5.18 5.38
N VAL A 66 0.52 4.81 4.77
CA VAL A 66 0.62 3.84 3.69
C VAL A 66 1.50 2.68 4.15
N GLU A 67 0.95 1.48 4.07
CA GLU A 67 1.60 0.24 4.47
C GLU A 67 1.65 -0.73 3.30
N HIS A 68 2.85 -0.97 2.76
CA HIS A 68 3.05 -2.05 1.80
C HIS A 68 3.16 -3.38 2.55
N PRO A 69 2.52 -4.46 2.07
CA PRO A 69 2.75 -5.78 2.60
C PRO A 69 4.23 -6.09 2.34
N THR A 70 4.97 -6.36 3.41
CA THR A 70 6.31 -6.90 3.26
C THR A 70 6.13 -8.23 2.54
N LEU A 71 6.63 -8.34 1.31
CA LEU A 71 6.85 -9.64 0.71
C LEU A 71 7.81 -10.36 1.66
N LEU A 72 7.26 -11.18 2.55
CA LEU A 72 8.02 -12.25 3.17
C LEU A 72 8.56 -13.05 1.99
N LYS A 73 9.84 -12.83 1.66
CA LYS A 73 10.61 -13.77 0.84
C LYS A 73 10.35 -15.11 1.50
N ARG A 74 9.52 -15.96 0.86
CA ARG A 74 9.46 -17.37 1.26
C ARG A 74 10.92 -17.83 1.30
N PRO A 75 11.43 -18.35 2.42
CA PRO A 75 12.73 -18.99 2.39
C PRO A 75 12.63 -20.06 1.30
N SER A 76 13.38 -19.86 0.22
CA SER A 76 13.59 -20.85 -0.81
C SER A 76 13.96 -22.14 -0.09
N ALA A 77 13.15 -23.18 -0.28
CA ALA A 77 13.37 -24.48 0.32
C ALA A 77 14.84 -24.86 0.15
N PHE A 78 15.50 -25.13 1.27
CA PHE A 78 16.87 -25.61 1.34
C PHE A 78 16.91 -26.95 0.60
N ASN A 79 17.34 -26.96 -0.66
CA ASN A 79 17.71 -28.18 -1.36
C ASN A 79 19.04 -28.65 -0.78
N GLY A 80 18.96 -29.49 0.24
CA GLY A 80 20.10 -30.18 0.82
C GLY A 80 19.69 -31.61 1.17
N ILE A 81 19.42 -32.43 0.15
CA ILE A 81 19.43 -33.89 0.32
C ILE A 81 20.90 -34.32 0.18
N PRO A 82 21.56 -34.85 1.23
CA PRO A 82 22.84 -35.51 1.05
C PRO A 82 22.62 -36.89 0.40
N SER A 83 23.35 -37.15 -0.69
CA SER A 83 23.45 -38.46 -1.33
C SER A 83 23.91 -39.53 -0.32
N PRO A 84 23.28 -40.70 -0.24
CA PRO A 84 23.92 -41.86 0.36
C PRO A 84 25.01 -42.38 -0.59
N ARG A 85 26.23 -42.48 -0.04
CA ARG A 85 27.43 -43.03 -0.68
C ARG A 85 27.21 -44.49 -1.07
N THR A 86 27.70 -44.82 -2.25
CA THR A 86 27.96 -46.19 -2.70
C THR A 86 29.18 -46.73 -1.97
N GLU A 87 29.04 -47.82 -1.22
CA GLU A 87 30.06 -48.85 -0.97
C GLU A 87 29.37 -50.21 -0.85
#